data_AF-A0A3M7F6K7-F1
#
_entry.id   AF-A0A3M7F6K7-F1
#
_cell.length_a   1.000
_cell.length_b   1.000
_cell.length_c   1.000
_cell.angle_alpha   90.00
_cell.angle_beta   90.00
_cell.angle_gamma   90.00
#
_symmetry.space_group_name_H-M   'P 1'
#
loop_
_entity.id
_entity.type
_entity.pdbx_description
1 polymer ?
#
loop_
_entity_poly.entity_id
_entity_poly.type
_entity_poly.pdbx_seq_one_letter_code
_entity_poly.pdbx_strand_id
1 'polypeptide(L)'
;MRSRSQWRLIKWLKPWNAIINIQTIAIQCASGALTARARKFRTELSPRVTSQKPKPQLLLLPFSSLGDIATGGIYTMNGGDMSNGAGGDLDRPTEDPAQALQALSKYSQKDGISVHALMDAEKQGGLTYNDFLLLPGHIGFPAATVDLTSKLTRNISIKTPFTSSPMDTVTEHNMAIHMALLGGVGVIHHNCSVEEQANMVRMVKRFENGFITDPICLKPSTTVAEARELKEKWGFGGFPVTENGTLRSKLVGIVTPRDTQFHNNASSPVTEIMSKDLVTAEEGISLNEANTILSKSKKGKLPIVDDQGNLISLLSRSDLMKNLHFPLASKVPGTKQLLSAAAIGTRENDKERLRALVEAGLDIVVLDSSQGNSIYQLDMIRWIKKTFPKVEVIGGNVVTRDQAAPLIAAGVDGLRIGMGAGSACITQEVMAVGRPQATSVFRVAEFAARFGVPCIADGGIQNVGHIVKAITLGASTIMMGGLLAATTESPGAYVVGGDGQLRKTYRGMGSIDAMEDKKAGGSGGADKSANTAKNAGTARYFSEGDKLLVAQGVSGSVLDRGSVTKFLPYLMAGVQHSLQDVGVQSVTALQKGVMSGDVRFEFRTASAQAEGGIQGMIGVEKKLYS
;
A
#
# COMPACT_ATOMS: atom_id res chain seq x y z
N MET A 1 31.37 38.70 57.02
CA MET A 1 32.28 37.73 56.37
C MET A 1 31.45 36.63 55.72
N ARG A 2 31.91 36.16 54.56
CA ARG A 2 31.24 35.35 53.53
C ARG A 2 30.36 34.17 54.02
N SER A 3 29.14 34.04 53.48
CA SER A 3 28.77 32.99 52.49
C SER A 3 27.27 32.59 52.53
N ARG A 4 26.52 33.08 51.53
CA ARG A 4 25.33 32.52 50.84
C ARG A 4 24.22 31.81 51.65
N SER A 5 23.22 32.62 51.99
CA SER A 5 21.78 32.30 51.98
C SER A 5 21.19 32.55 50.56
N GLN A 6 19.96 32.21 50.14
CA GLN A 6 18.88 31.26 50.43
C GLN A 6 17.65 31.83 49.63
N TRP A 7 16.70 30.97 49.21
CA TRP A 7 15.30 31.28 48.80
C TRP A 7 14.93 31.88 47.41
N ARG A 8 14.32 31.03 46.56
CA ARG A 8 12.87 30.89 46.20
C ARG A 8 11.95 32.13 45.91
N LEU A 9 11.01 31.88 44.95
CA LEU A 9 9.69 32.53 44.65
C LEU A 9 9.75 33.83 43.76
N ILE A 10 8.85 34.19 42.81
CA ILE A 10 7.44 33.87 42.48
C ILE A 10 6.96 34.57 41.15
N LYS A 11 5.95 33.99 40.44
CA LYS A 11 4.84 34.52 39.55
C LYS A 11 5.16 35.45 38.32
N TRP A 12 4.35 35.72 37.27
CA TRP A 12 2.89 35.78 36.92
C TRP A 12 2.71 35.62 35.37
N LEU A 13 1.73 34.86 34.84
CA LEU A 13 0.47 35.24 34.14
C LEU A 13 0.48 35.81 32.68
N LYS A 14 -0.36 35.18 31.82
CA LYS A 14 -0.83 35.51 30.43
C LYS A 14 -1.52 36.90 30.34
N PRO A 15 -1.74 37.58 29.15
CA PRO A 15 -2.72 37.16 28.12
C PRO A 15 -2.51 37.64 26.64
N TRP A 16 -3.58 37.43 25.86
CA TRP A 16 -3.88 37.40 24.41
C TRP A 16 -3.93 38.73 23.60
N ASN A 17 -4.03 38.55 22.25
CA ASN A 17 -4.58 39.43 21.19
C ASN A 17 -3.78 40.68 20.82
N ALA A 18 -3.76 41.22 19.60
CA ALA A 18 -4.08 40.92 18.19
C ALA A 18 -3.59 42.18 17.41
N ILE A 19 -3.66 42.21 16.06
CA ILE A 19 -3.81 43.42 15.18
C ILE A 19 -2.73 43.63 14.08
N ILE A 20 -3.17 43.39 12.84
CA ILE A 20 -3.09 44.23 11.62
C ILE A 20 -1.75 44.34 10.85
N ASN A 21 -1.76 43.69 9.67
CA ASN A 21 -1.62 44.29 8.33
C ASN A 21 -0.36 45.13 8.04
N ILE A 22 0.66 44.51 7.43
CA ILE A 22 1.56 45.17 6.49
C ILE A 22 1.83 44.21 5.31
N GLN A 23 0.86 44.16 4.38
CA GLN A 23 1.20 44.04 2.97
C GLN A 23 1.52 45.45 2.46
N THR A 24 2.53 45.54 1.60
CA THR A 24 3.11 46.71 0.92
C THR A 24 4.44 47.16 1.51
N ILE A 25 5.45 47.23 0.66
CA ILE A 25 6.90 47.47 0.90
C ILE A 25 7.72 46.18 1.11
N ALA A 26 7.78 45.35 0.06
CA ALA A 26 8.93 44.46 -0.21
C ALA A 26 9.02 44.14 -1.71
N ILE A 27 8.86 45.14 -2.57
CA ILE A 27 9.26 45.10 -3.98
C ILE A 27 10.16 46.31 -4.19
N GLN A 28 11.45 46.14 -3.86
CA GLN A 28 12.62 46.93 -4.29
C GLN A 28 13.76 46.67 -3.30
N CYS A 29 14.36 45.48 -3.37
CA CYS A 29 15.72 45.19 -2.85
C CYS A 29 16.12 43.76 -3.21
N ALA A 30 16.17 43.44 -4.51
CA ALA A 30 16.78 42.20 -4.99
C ALA A 30 17.33 42.41 -6.41
N SER A 31 18.21 43.40 -6.54
CA SER A 31 19.01 43.61 -7.74
C SER A 31 20.36 44.16 -7.30
N GLY A 32 21.37 43.30 -7.23
CA GLY A 32 22.76 43.71 -6.98
C GLY A 32 23.36 43.21 -5.67
N ALA A 33 23.52 41.90 -5.51
CA ALA A 33 24.48 41.34 -4.55
C ALA A 33 24.81 39.87 -4.86
N LEU A 34 25.42 39.58 -6.01
CA LEU A 34 26.03 38.26 -6.26
C LEU A 34 27.15 38.32 -7.31
N THR A 35 28.08 39.26 -7.11
CA THR A 35 29.40 39.25 -7.76
C THR A 35 30.40 39.87 -6.80
N ALA A 36 31.11 39.02 -6.05
CA ALA A 36 32.46 39.24 -5.49
C ALA A 36 32.63 38.53 -4.14
N ARG A 37 32.83 37.20 -4.15
CA ARG A 37 33.58 36.53 -3.07
C ARG A 37 34.01 35.11 -3.44
N ALA A 38 35.00 34.99 -4.33
CA ALA A 38 35.80 33.77 -4.45
C ALA A 38 37.11 34.03 -5.22
N ARG A 39 38.08 34.67 -4.56
CA ARG A 39 39.51 34.60 -4.92
C ARG A 39 40.32 34.98 -3.67
N LYS A 40 40.96 34.00 -3.00
CA LYS A 40 42.44 33.86 -2.93
C LYS A 40 42.88 32.77 -1.93
N PHE A 41 43.95 32.06 -2.32
CA PHE A 41 44.85 31.10 -1.63
C PHE A 41 44.44 29.60 -1.65
N ARG A 42 44.97 28.74 -2.56
CA ARG A 42 46.33 28.13 -2.72
C ARG A 42 46.74 27.31 -1.47
N THR A 43 47.29 26.09 -1.49
CA THR A 43 47.89 25.16 -2.49
C THR A 43 48.24 23.86 -1.74
N GLU A 44 48.23 22.68 -2.39
CA GLU A 44 49.39 21.78 -2.58
C GLU A 44 49.01 20.30 -2.89
N LEU A 45 49.88 19.71 -3.75
CA LEU A 45 50.15 18.29 -4.04
C LEU A 45 49.34 17.53 -5.11
N SER A 46 50.05 17.25 -6.22
CA SER A 46 49.82 16.21 -7.24
C SER A 46 50.85 15.08 -7.01
N PRO A 47 50.67 13.84 -7.53
CA PRO A 47 51.05 13.55 -8.91
C PRO A 47 50.07 12.67 -9.73
N ARG A 48 49.90 13.07 -11.01
CA ARG A 48 49.78 12.32 -12.29
C ARG A 48 49.25 10.86 -12.29
N VAL A 49 48.32 10.53 -13.21
CA VAL A 49 48.56 10.00 -14.58
C VAL A 49 47.22 9.93 -15.37
N THR A 50 47.35 10.05 -16.68
CA THR A 50 46.44 10.38 -17.80
C THR A 50 45.44 9.31 -18.27
N SER A 51 44.26 9.72 -18.78
CA SER A 51 43.71 9.18 -20.04
C SER A 51 42.75 10.19 -20.70
N GLN A 52 42.88 10.31 -22.03
CA GLN A 52 42.15 11.23 -22.91
C GLN A 52 40.71 10.74 -23.15
N LYS A 53 39.74 11.66 -23.27
CA LYS A 53 38.42 11.43 -23.88
C LYS A 53 38.28 12.31 -25.14
N PRO A 54 37.72 11.81 -26.26
CA PRO A 54 37.51 12.62 -27.46
C PRO A 54 36.25 13.48 -27.33
N LYS A 55 36.28 14.67 -27.93
CA LYS A 55 35.11 15.55 -28.14
C LYS A 55 34.38 15.15 -29.44
N PRO A 56 33.05 15.33 -29.53
CA PRO A 56 32.29 15.03 -30.75
C PRO A 56 32.48 16.14 -31.80
N GLN A 57 32.76 15.74 -33.04
CA GLN A 57 32.72 16.62 -34.21
C GLN A 57 31.29 16.75 -34.72
N LEU A 58 30.84 18.00 -34.83
CA LEU A 58 29.58 18.40 -35.45
C LEU A 58 29.83 18.53 -36.96
N LEU A 59 29.22 17.65 -37.77
CA LEU A 59 29.32 17.74 -39.24
C LEU A 59 28.22 18.68 -39.76
N LEU A 60 28.61 19.89 -40.16
CA LEU A 60 27.79 20.83 -40.90
C LEU A 60 27.96 20.55 -42.40
N LEU A 61 26.88 20.18 -43.09
CA LEU A 61 26.83 20.15 -44.56
C LEU A 61 26.16 21.43 -45.08
N PRO A 62 26.70 22.09 -46.13
CA PRO A 62 26.16 23.35 -46.62
C PRO A 62 25.00 23.13 -47.61
N PHE A 63 24.01 24.03 -47.52
CA PHE A 63 22.94 24.22 -48.50
C PHE A 63 23.40 25.10 -49.66
N SER A 64 23.36 24.59 -50.88
CA SER A 64 23.34 25.30 -52.17
C SER A 64 23.06 24.25 -53.25
N SER A 65 22.24 24.38 -54.29
CA SER A 65 21.49 25.47 -54.91
C SER A 65 20.38 24.83 -55.77
N LEU A 66 19.25 25.51 -55.92
CA LEU A 66 18.24 25.24 -56.96
C LEU A 66 18.82 25.50 -58.36
N GLY A 67 18.51 24.63 -59.32
CA GLY A 67 18.75 24.87 -60.74
C GLY A 67 18.74 23.57 -61.58
N ASP A 68 17.64 23.37 -62.30
CA ASP A 68 17.46 22.65 -63.57
C ASP A 68 18.24 21.36 -63.88
N ILE A 69 17.50 20.31 -64.23
CA ILE A 69 17.65 19.58 -65.52
C ILE A 69 16.42 18.67 -65.68
N ALA A 70 15.57 19.02 -66.64
CA ALA A 70 14.63 18.13 -67.28
C ALA A 70 15.26 17.62 -68.59
N THR A 71 15.29 16.30 -68.78
CA THR A 71 15.31 15.53 -70.05
C THR A 71 15.53 14.08 -69.62
N GLY A 72 14.60 13.15 -69.84
CA GLY A 72 14.34 12.54 -71.15
C GLY A 72 14.98 11.13 -71.18
N GLY A 73 14.20 10.10 -70.84
CA GLY A 73 14.67 8.71 -70.83
C GLY A 73 13.50 7.74 -70.79
N ILE A 74 12.94 7.45 -71.97
CA ILE A 74 11.88 6.47 -72.20
C ILE A 74 12.50 5.07 -72.12
N TYR A 75 12.04 4.24 -71.19
CA TYR A 75 12.15 2.80 -71.26
C TYR A 75 10.76 2.19 -71.08
N THR A 76 10.19 1.75 -72.20
CA THR A 76 8.97 0.95 -72.28
C THR A 76 9.27 -0.48 -71.80
N MET A 77 8.59 -0.90 -70.73
CA MET A 77 8.40 -2.31 -70.36
C MET A 77 6.90 -2.54 -70.15
N ASN A 78 6.45 -3.68 -70.68
CA ASN A 78 5.06 -4.01 -70.99
C ASN A 78 4.09 -4.03 -69.81
N GLY A 79 2.91 -3.42 -70.04
CA GLY A 79 1.59 -4.03 -69.85
C GLY A 79 1.31 -4.78 -68.55
N GLY A 80 0.93 -4.02 -67.51
CA GLY A 80 0.20 -4.50 -66.34
C GLY A 80 -0.60 -3.34 -65.77
N ASP A 81 -1.92 -3.44 -65.84
CA ASP A 81 -2.91 -2.40 -65.56
C ASP A 81 -2.68 -1.71 -64.20
N MET A 82 -2.16 -0.48 -64.22
CA MET A 82 -2.13 0.43 -63.08
C MET A 82 -2.68 1.78 -63.54
N SER A 83 -4.01 1.83 -63.69
CA SER A 83 -4.73 3.09 -63.79
C SER A 83 -5.51 3.36 -62.50
N ASN A 84 -5.23 4.54 -61.94
CA ASN A 84 -6.05 5.34 -61.04
C ASN A 84 -6.24 4.91 -59.58
N GLY A 85 -5.59 5.63 -58.68
CA GLY A 85 -5.88 5.56 -57.23
C GLY A 85 -5.34 6.72 -56.41
N ALA A 86 -5.27 7.94 -56.96
CA ALA A 86 -4.90 9.12 -56.18
C ALA A 86 -5.65 10.36 -56.70
N GLY A 87 -6.96 10.42 -56.44
CA GLY A 87 -7.77 11.58 -56.83
C GLY A 87 -9.29 11.44 -56.74
N GLY A 88 -9.85 10.54 -55.92
CA GLY A 88 -11.29 10.24 -55.96
C GLY A 88 -11.93 9.79 -54.64
N ASP A 89 -11.56 10.37 -53.50
CA ASP A 89 -12.12 9.97 -52.18
C ASP A 89 -12.95 11.04 -51.45
N LEU A 90 -13.21 12.19 -52.09
CA LEU A 90 -14.03 13.26 -51.49
C LEU A 90 -15.50 13.27 -51.98
N ASP A 91 -15.83 12.52 -53.04
CA ASP A 91 -17.17 12.47 -53.66
C ASP A 91 -17.90 11.13 -53.45
N ARG A 92 -17.49 10.30 -52.48
CA ARG A 92 -18.21 9.04 -52.20
C ARG A 92 -19.59 9.34 -51.60
N PRO A 93 -20.67 8.67 -52.06
CA PRO A 93 -21.97 8.78 -51.41
C PRO A 93 -21.85 8.38 -49.95
N THR A 94 -22.36 9.23 -49.05
CA THR A 94 -22.40 8.95 -47.62
C THR A 94 -23.52 7.96 -47.29
N GLU A 95 -23.25 7.00 -46.42
CA GLU A 95 -24.26 6.06 -45.92
C GLU A 95 -25.24 6.78 -44.96
N ASP A 96 -26.44 6.23 -44.79
CA ASP A 96 -27.43 6.75 -43.83
C ASP A 96 -26.89 6.62 -42.38
N PRO A 97 -26.76 7.72 -41.62
CA PRO A 97 -26.31 7.68 -40.22
C PRO A 97 -27.14 6.75 -39.33
N ALA A 98 -28.42 6.53 -39.62
CA ALA A 98 -29.27 5.61 -38.85
C ALA A 98 -28.81 4.14 -38.99
N GLN A 99 -28.10 3.80 -40.07
CA GLN A 99 -27.57 2.46 -40.33
C GLN A 99 -26.18 2.23 -39.74
N ALA A 100 -25.59 3.20 -39.03
CA ALA A 100 -24.21 3.11 -38.53
C ALA A 100 -23.93 1.86 -37.67
N LEU A 101 -24.87 1.45 -36.81
CA LEU A 101 -24.72 0.23 -36.00
C LEU A 101 -24.74 -1.05 -36.86
N GLN A 102 -25.58 -1.06 -37.91
CA GLN A 102 -25.62 -2.16 -38.86
C GLN A 102 -24.33 -2.22 -39.68
N ALA A 103 -23.82 -1.07 -40.14
CA ALA A 103 -22.54 -0.97 -40.84
C ALA A 103 -21.39 -1.47 -39.95
N LEU A 104 -21.34 -1.05 -38.69
CA LEU A 104 -20.36 -1.52 -37.70
C LEU A 104 -20.41 -3.06 -37.54
N SER A 105 -21.60 -3.65 -37.51
CA SER A 105 -21.77 -5.10 -37.38
C SER A 105 -21.22 -5.92 -38.57
N LYS A 106 -20.99 -5.28 -39.72
CA LYS A 106 -20.40 -5.93 -40.91
C LYS A 106 -18.88 -6.11 -40.80
N TYR A 107 -18.21 -5.39 -39.91
CA TYR A 107 -16.77 -5.59 -39.69
C TYR A 107 -16.50 -6.95 -39.07
N SER A 108 -15.57 -7.71 -39.64
CA SER A 108 -15.25 -9.07 -39.19
C SER A 108 -14.55 -9.12 -37.83
N GLN A 109 -13.97 -7.99 -37.39
CA GLN A 109 -13.25 -7.86 -36.13
C GLN A 109 -13.57 -6.53 -35.47
N LYS A 110 -13.54 -6.52 -34.13
CA LYS A 110 -13.55 -5.29 -33.34
C LYS A 110 -12.19 -4.60 -33.43
N ASP A 111 -12.19 -3.28 -33.34
CA ASP A 111 -10.98 -2.48 -33.27
C ASP A 111 -10.07 -2.86 -32.09
N GLY A 112 -8.78 -2.54 -32.24
CA GLY A 112 -7.72 -2.93 -31.30
C GLY A 112 -7.46 -4.43 -31.26
N ILE A 113 -6.69 -4.86 -30.27
CA ILE A 113 -6.25 -6.25 -30.12
C ILE A 113 -6.82 -6.91 -28.86
N SER A 114 -6.97 -8.23 -28.88
CA SER A 114 -7.34 -9.00 -27.69
C SER A 114 -6.15 -9.13 -26.73
N VAL A 115 -6.42 -9.49 -25.48
CA VAL A 115 -5.34 -9.73 -24.50
C VAL A 115 -4.37 -10.84 -24.91
N HIS A 116 -4.86 -11.88 -25.60
CA HIS A 116 -4.01 -12.98 -26.06
C HIS A 116 -3.06 -12.54 -27.18
N ALA A 117 -3.53 -11.67 -28.09
CA ALA A 117 -2.68 -11.07 -29.11
C ALA A 117 -1.69 -10.06 -28.50
N LEU A 118 -2.14 -9.27 -27.51
CA LEU A 118 -1.30 -8.33 -26.77
C LEU A 118 -0.16 -9.04 -26.03
N MET A 119 -0.46 -10.16 -25.36
CA MET A 119 0.47 -10.88 -24.48
C MET A 119 1.20 -12.03 -25.19
N ASP A 120 1.19 -12.05 -26.52
CA ASP A 120 1.94 -13.00 -27.35
C ASP A 120 3.45 -12.72 -27.25
N ALA A 121 4.15 -13.59 -26.52
CA ALA A 121 5.57 -13.40 -26.22
C ALA A 121 6.47 -13.59 -27.44
N GLU A 122 6.04 -14.35 -28.45
CA GLU A 122 6.83 -14.57 -29.67
C GLU A 122 6.82 -13.32 -30.56
N LYS A 123 5.70 -12.60 -30.57
CA LYS A 123 5.54 -11.39 -31.38
C LYS A 123 6.04 -10.13 -30.68
N GLN A 124 5.82 -10.03 -29.37
CA GLN A 124 5.94 -8.77 -28.64
C GLN A 124 6.96 -8.82 -27.50
N GLY A 125 7.43 -10.01 -27.14
CA GLY A 125 8.33 -10.20 -26.00
C GLY A 125 7.64 -9.94 -24.64
N GLY A 126 8.39 -9.35 -23.72
CA GLY A 126 7.92 -9.03 -22.38
C GLY A 126 7.47 -7.57 -22.26
N LEU A 127 6.28 -7.34 -21.71
CA LEU A 127 5.64 -6.03 -21.57
C LEU A 127 5.51 -5.62 -20.10
N THR A 128 5.50 -4.31 -19.90
CA THR A 128 5.19 -3.62 -18.65
C THR A 128 3.86 -2.86 -18.77
N TYR A 129 3.42 -2.20 -17.69
CA TYR A 129 2.16 -1.47 -17.70
C TYR A 129 2.17 -0.24 -18.62
N ASN A 130 3.32 0.31 -19.00
CA ASN A 130 3.36 1.50 -19.85
C ASN A 130 3.23 1.20 -21.34
N ASP A 131 3.48 -0.05 -21.74
CA ASP A 131 3.64 -0.46 -23.14
C ASP A 131 2.31 -0.64 -23.88
N PHE A 132 1.17 -0.54 -23.18
CA PHE A 132 -0.15 -0.72 -23.77
C PHE A 132 -1.21 0.13 -23.06
N LEU A 133 -2.40 0.26 -23.67
CA LEU A 133 -3.60 0.87 -23.07
C LEU A 133 -4.84 0.02 -23.33
N LEU A 134 -5.93 0.33 -22.64
CA LEU A 134 -7.25 -0.24 -22.90
C LEU A 134 -8.01 0.72 -23.82
N LEU A 135 -8.79 0.16 -24.75
CA LEU A 135 -9.73 0.96 -25.55
C LEU A 135 -11.02 1.22 -24.77
N PRO A 136 -11.66 2.39 -24.97
CA PRO A 136 -12.92 2.73 -24.32
C PRO A 136 -14.07 1.86 -24.83
N GLY A 137 -15.11 1.73 -24.01
CA GLY A 137 -16.32 0.99 -24.32
C GLY A 137 -17.58 1.86 -24.26
N HIS A 138 -18.75 1.19 -24.25
CA HIS A 138 -20.04 1.86 -24.12
C HIS A 138 -20.39 2.14 -22.65
N ILE A 139 -20.74 3.39 -22.33
CA ILE A 139 -21.09 3.82 -20.98
C ILE A 139 -22.61 3.93 -20.83
N GLY A 140 -23.19 3.09 -19.98
CA GLY A 140 -24.63 3.10 -19.66
C GLY A 140 -24.95 3.24 -18.17
N PHE A 141 -23.99 3.64 -17.35
CA PHE A 141 -24.10 3.66 -15.89
C PHE A 141 -23.15 4.69 -15.26
N PRO A 142 -23.41 5.18 -14.03
CA PRO A 142 -22.52 6.10 -13.32
C PRO A 142 -21.36 5.37 -12.64
N ALA A 143 -20.17 5.98 -12.60
CA ALA A 143 -18.97 5.38 -11.99
C ALA A 143 -19.16 4.92 -10.54
N ALA A 144 -19.95 5.64 -9.74
CA ALA A 144 -20.20 5.30 -8.34
C ALA A 144 -20.86 3.91 -8.14
N THR A 145 -21.48 3.34 -9.19
CA THR A 145 -22.08 2.00 -9.15
C THR A 145 -21.09 0.88 -9.46
N VAL A 146 -19.86 1.20 -9.84
CA VAL A 146 -18.83 0.21 -10.16
C VAL A 146 -18.39 -0.52 -8.89
N ASP A 147 -18.54 -1.85 -8.89
CA ASP A 147 -18.13 -2.73 -7.79
C ASP A 147 -16.66 -3.13 -7.91
N LEU A 148 -15.89 -2.76 -6.88
CA LEU A 148 -14.46 -3.06 -6.76
C LEU A 148 -14.17 -4.27 -5.86
N THR A 149 -15.20 -4.97 -5.40
CA THR A 149 -15.05 -6.16 -4.56
C THR A 149 -14.14 -7.18 -5.24
N SER A 150 -13.10 -7.59 -4.53
CA SER A 150 -11.99 -8.37 -5.07
C SER A 150 -11.56 -9.47 -4.11
N LYS A 151 -11.14 -10.62 -4.64
CA LYS A 151 -10.61 -11.72 -3.81
C LYS A 151 -9.15 -11.48 -3.46
N LEU A 152 -8.84 -11.46 -2.16
CA LEU A 152 -7.45 -11.42 -1.68
C LEU A 152 -6.88 -12.84 -1.57
N THR A 153 -7.70 -13.77 -1.09
CA THR A 153 -7.41 -15.21 -1.02
C THR A 153 -8.64 -15.99 -1.47
N ARG A 154 -8.55 -17.33 -1.54
CA ARG A 154 -9.69 -18.19 -1.90
C ARG A 154 -10.95 -17.86 -1.12
N ASN A 155 -10.81 -17.64 0.19
CA ASN A 155 -11.91 -17.47 1.14
C ASN A 155 -12.13 -16.01 1.58
N ILE A 156 -11.14 -15.12 1.40
CA ILE A 156 -11.24 -13.73 1.84
C ILE A 156 -11.45 -12.80 0.65
N SER A 157 -12.56 -12.06 0.67
CA SER A 157 -12.86 -10.97 -0.25
C SER A 157 -12.81 -9.62 0.47
N ILE A 158 -12.29 -8.62 -0.22
CA ILE A 158 -12.12 -7.24 0.28
C ILE A 158 -12.86 -6.28 -0.65
N LYS A 159 -13.26 -5.11 -0.13
CA LYS A 159 -14.14 -4.18 -0.86
C LYS A 159 -13.42 -3.30 -1.85
N THR A 160 -12.11 -3.14 -1.68
CA THR A 160 -11.23 -2.48 -2.64
C THR A 160 -10.05 -3.41 -2.94
N PRO A 161 -9.49 -3.41 -4.16
CA PRO A 161 -8.40 -4.32 -4.52
C PRO A 161 -7.05 -3.92 -3.91
N PHE A 162 -7.02 -3.16 -2.81
CA PHE A 162 -5.82 -2.48 -2.34
C PHE A 162 -5.15 -3.21 -1.17
N THR A 163 -3.86 -3.48 -1.33
CA THR A 163 -3.01 -4.02 -0.27
C THR A 163 -1.75 -3.18 -0.08
N SER A 164 -1.28 -3.03 1.16
CA SER A 164 -0.01 -2.34 1.45
C SER A 164 1.13 -3.35 1.60
N SER A 165 2.31 -2.99 1.09
CA SER A 165 3.48 -3.88 1.06
C SER A 165 4.09 -4.09 2.45
N PRO A 166 4.58 -5.30 2.79
CA PRO A 166 5.23 -5.60 4.08
C PRO A 166 6.65 -5.04 4.16
N MET A 167 6.75 -3.72 4.18
CA MET A 167 8.01 -2.97 4.29
C MET A 167 7.99 -2.11 5.55
N ASP A 168 9.13 -2.02 6.22
CA ASP A 168 9.32 -1.22 7.45
C ASP A 168 9.17 0.29 7.27
N THR A 169 9.10 0.75 6.02
CA THR A 169 8.82 2.14 5.65
C THR A 169 7.41 2.34 5.09
N VAL A 170 6.57 1.30 5.11
CA VAL A 170 5.20 1.33 4.55
C VAL A 170 4.16 0.85 5.54
N THR A 171 4.32 -0.36 6.11
CA THR A 171 3.21 -1.02 6.83
C THR A 171 3.58 -1.50 8.23
N GLU A 172 3.25 -0.68 9.21
CA GLU A 172 3.05 -1.10 10.61
C GLU A 172 1.54 -1.13 10.94
N HIS A 173 1.20 -1.29 12.21
CA HIS A 173 -0.18 -1.32 12.71
C HIS A 173 -1.04 -0.14 12.22
N ASN A 174 -0.52 1.09 12.19
CA ASN A 174 -1.30 2.27 11.81
C ASN A 174 -1.76 2.23 10.34
N MET A 175 -0.85 1.91 9.42
CA MET A 175 -1.17 1.67 8.02
C MET A 175 -2.15 0.49 7.89
N ALA A 176 -1.89 -0.64 8.57
CA ALA A 176 -2.73 -1.83 8.48
C ALA A 176 -4.18 -1.57 8.92
N ILE A 177 -4.38 -0.81 10.01
CA ILE A 177 -5.70 -0.37 10.49
C ILE A 177 -6.42 0.44 9.41
N HIS A 178 -5.78 1.48 8.87
CA HIS A 178 -6.44 2.39 7.94
C HIS A 178 -6.69 1.75 6.57
N MET A 179 -5.79 0.87 6.10
CA MET A 179 -6.04 0.04 4.93
C MET A 179 -7.29 -0.83 5.12
N ALA A 180 -7.41 -1.50 6.28
CA ALA A 180 -8.57 -2.33 6.59
C ALA A 180 -9.87 -1.51 6.70
N LEU A 181 -9.85 -0.36 7.36
CA LEU A 181 -11.02 0.54 7.45
C LEU A 181 -11.49 1.02 6.06
N LEU A 182 -10.57 1.25 5.14
CA LEU A 182 -10.86 1.70 3.77
C LEU A 182 -11.13 0.54 2.79
N GLY A 183 -11.38 -0.66 3.32
CA GLY A 183 -11.79 -1.84 2.55
C GLY A 183 -10.68 -2.57 1.82
N GLY A 184 -9.42 -2.22 2.08
CA GLY A 184 -8.22 -2.95 1.67
C GLY A 184 -7.68 -3.84 2.81
N VAL A 185 -6.41 -4.24 2.74
CA VAL A 185 -5.69 -4.94 3.82
C VAL A 185 -4.23 -4.48 3.86
N GLY A 186 -3.68 -4.19 5.04
CA GLY A 186 -2.25 -3.94 5.18
C GLY A 186 -1.49 -5.16 5.70
N VAL A 187 -0.36 -5.47 5.08
CA VAL A 187 0.51 -6.59 5.48
C VAL A 187 1.65 -6.06 6.35
N ILE A 188 1.65 -6.40 7.63
CA ILE A 188 2.68 -5.97 8.59
C ILE A 188 4.03 -6.62 8.25
N HIS A 189 5.11 -5.83 8.18
CA HIS A 189 6.46 -6.34 7.90
C HIS A 189 7.00 -7.23 9.04
N HIS A 190 8.03 -8.04 8.74
CA HIS A 190 8.72 -8.89 9.74
C HIS A 190 10.13 -8.42 10.11
N ASN A 191 10.53 -7.23 9.65
CA ASN A 191 11.78 -6.57 10.06
C ASN A 191 11.72 -5.99 11.50
N CYS A 192 11.38 -6.84 12.47
CA CYS A 192 11.27 -6.54 13.89
C CYS A 192 11.28 -7.84 14.70
N SER A 193 11.28 -7.74 16.04
CA SER A 193 11.13 -8.91 16.92
C SER A 193 9.78 -9.62 16.71
N VAL A 194 9.67 -10.85 17.20
CA VAL A 194 8.40 -11.63 17.12
C VAL A 194 7.32 -10.94 17.96
N GLU A 195 7.71 -10.44 19.13
CA GLU A 195 6.83 -9.82 20.11
C GLU A 195 6.26 -8.50 19.61
N GLU A 196 7.10 -7.66 19.00
CA GLU A 196 6.67 -6.39 18.39
C GLU A 196 5.70 -6.64 17.24
N GLN A 197 6.00 -7.59 16.36
CA GLN A 197 5.12 -7.94 15.25
C GLN A 197 3.76 -8.47 15.75
N ALA A 198 3.77 -9.37 16.73
CA ALA A 198 2.56 -9.88 17.36
C ALA A 198 1.77 -8.76 18.04
N ASN A 199 2.44 -7.81 18.70
CA ASN A 199 1.77 -6.65 19.28
C ASN A 199 1.10 -5.77 18.21
N MET A 200 1.75 -5.54 17.07
CA MET A 200 1.13 -4.83 15.94
C MET A 200 -0.13 -5.54 15.43
N VAL A 201 -0.11 -6.88 15.32
CA VAL A 201 -1.31 -7.67 14.98
C VAL A 201 -2.40 -7.46 16.02
N ARG A 202 -2.09 -7.57 17.32
CA ARG A 202 -3.07 -7.33 18.40
C ARG A 202 -3.67 -5.92 18.31
N MET A 203 -2.87 -4.91 17.99
CA MET A 203 -3.36 -3.53 17.83
C MET A 203 -4.36 -3.42 16.68
N VAL A 204 -4.11 -4.07 15.54
CA VAL A 204 -5.08 -4.11 14.43
C VAL A 204 -6.37 -4.80 14.85
N LYS A 205 -6.28 -5.99 15.46
CA LYS A 205 -7.46 -6.78 15.87
C LYS A 205 -8.29 -6.10 16.94
N ARG A 206 -7.65 -5.36 17.87
CA ARG A 206 -8.32 -4.63 18.95
C ARG A 206 -8.87 -3.27 18.52
N PHE A 207 -8.49 -2.76 17.35
CA PHE A 207 -8.85 -1.39 16.95
C PHE A 207 -10.36 -1.21 16.78
N GLU A 208 -11.06 -2.21 16.26
CA GLU A 208 -12.51 -2.18 16.11
C GLU A 208 -13.07 -3.56 16.50
N ASN A 209 -14.03 -3.60 17.41
CA ASN A 209 -14.69 -4.84 17.80
C ASN A 209 -16.21 -4.67 17.72
N GLY A 210 -16.93 -5.79 17.62
CA GLY A 210 -18.34 -5.83 18.03
C GLY A 210 -18.37 -5.78 19.54
N PHE A 211 -18.30 -6.95 20.16
CA PHE A 211 -18.07 -7.08 21.60
C PHE A 211 -16.56 -7.12 21.89
N ILE A 212 -16.10 -6.26 22.80
CA ILE A 212 -14.73 -6.31 23.33
C ILE A 212 -14.71 -7.42 24.39
N THR A 213 -14.12 -8.56 24.06
CA THR A 213 -14.09 -9.75 24.91
C THR A 213 -13.04 -9.71 26.02
N ASP A 214 -12.01 -8.87 25.87
CA ASP A 214 -10.92 -8.71 26.85
C ASP A 214 -10.71 -7.20 27.15
N PRO A 215 -11.69 -6.53 27.78
CA PRO A 215 -11.56 -5.13 28.15
C PRO A 215 -10.55 -4.97 29.30
N ILE A 216 -9.73 -3.92 29.23
CA ILE A 216 -8.83 -3.56 30.33
C ILE A 216 -9.68 -3.13 31.54
N CYS A 217 -9.60 -3.90 32.62
CA CYS A 217 -10.30 -3.66 33.87
C CYS A 217 -9.39 -2.99 34.90
N LEU A 218 -9.95 -2.13 35.75
CA LEU A 218 -9.23 -1.50 36.86
C LEU A 218 -9.69 -2.09 38.19
N LYS A 219 -8.77 -2.16 39.16
CA LYS A 219 -9.12 -2.46 40.55
C LYS A 219 -9.65 -1.19 41.24
N PRO A 220 -10.47 -1.29 42.29
CA PRO A 220 -11.01 -0.13 42.99
C PRO A 220 -9.93 0.79 43.57
N SER A 221 -8.78 0.21 43.95
CA SER A 221 -7.64 0.93 44.50
C SER A 221 -6.70 1.53 43.45
N THR A 222 -6.97 1.35 42.14
CA THR A 222 -6.19 1.97 41.07
C THR A 222 -6.27 3.47 41.22
N THR A 223 -5.17 4.19 41.01
CA THR A 223 -5.14 5.64 41.16
C THR A 223 -5.59 6.36 39.88
N VAL A 224 -5.99 7.63 40.00
CA VAL A 224 -6.29 8.47 38.83
C VAL A 224 -5.07 8.63 37.92
N ALA A 225 -3.85 8.68 38.48
CA ALA A 225 -2.60 8.70 37.72
C ALA A 225 -2.47 7.47 36.82
N GLU A 226 -2.59 6.27 37.39
CA GLU A 226 -2.51 5.00 36.66
C GLU A 226 -3.57 4.91 35.55
N ALA A 227 -4.81 5.36 35.82
CA ALA A 227 -5.86 5.38 34.81
C ALA A 227 -5.56 6.34 33.65
N ARG A 228 -4.90 7.49 33.91
CA ARG A 228 -4.43 8.42 32.87
C ARG A 228 -3.28 7.82 32.06
N GLU A 229 -2.31 7.17 32.72
CA GLU A 229 -1.21 6.47 32.05
C GLU A 229 -1.71 5.35 31.14
N LEU A 230 -2.70 4.57 31.57
CA LEU A 230 -3.33 3.55 30.72
C LEU A 230 -3.99 4.17 29.49
N LYS A 231 -4.66 5.32 29.64
CA LYS A 231 -5.24 6.05 28.50
C LYS A 231 -4.15 6.50 27.52
N GLU A 232 -3.04 7.03 28.01
CA GLU A 232 -1.91 7.45 27.16
C GLU A 232 -1.25 6.26 26.47
N LYS A 233 -1.01 5.18 27.21
CA LYS A 233 -0.40 3.94 26.70
C LYS A 233 -1.24 3.27 25.61
N TRP A 234 -2.56 3.19 25.81
CA TRP A 234 -3.45 2.44 24.91
C TRP A 234 -4.21 3.33 23.91
N GLY A 235 -4.18 4.66 24.08
CA GLY A 235 -4.85 5.62 23.20
C GLY A 235 -6.38 5.67 23.34
N PHE A 236 -6.98 4.89 24.24
CA PHE A 236 -8.41 4.90 24.53
C PHE A 236 -8.68 4.94 26.04
N GLY A 237 -9.91 5.32 26.42
CA GLY A 237 -10.37 5.25 27.81
C GLY A 237 -11.79 4.70 27.92
N GLY A 238 -12.32 4.71 29.15
CA GLY A 238 -13.58 4.03 29.47
C GLY A 238 -13.31 2.63 29.98
N PHE A 239 -12.64 2.55 31.12
CA PHE A 239 -12.21 1.30 31.74
C PHE A 239 -13.24 0.85 32.78
N PRO A 240 -13.82 -0.36 32.64
CA PRO A 240 -14.64 -0.94 33.71
C PRO A 240 -13.80 -1.16 34.97
N VAL A 241 -14.44 -0.96 36.13
CA VAL A 241 -13.86 -1.24 37.44
C VAL A 241 -14.53 -2.48 37.98
N THR A 242 -13.74 -3.52 38.24
CA THR A 242 -14.22 -4.79 38.83
C THR A 242 -13.59 -4.99 40.21
N GLU A 243 -14.20 -5.80 41.08
CA GLU A 243 -13.76 -5.94 42.48
C GLU A 243 -12.27 -6.27 42.64
N ASN A 244 -11.76 -7.16 41.81
CA ASN A 244 -10.36 -7.60 41.81
C ASN A 244 -9.53 -7.02 40.65
N GLY A 245 -10.14 -6.19 39.79
CA GLY A 245 -9.49 -5.60 38.62
C GLY A 245 -9.27 -6.56 37.44
N THR A 246 -9.90 -7.75 37.44
CA THR A 246 -9.86 -8.68 36.29
C THR A 246 -11.21 -8.79 35.60
N LEU A 247 -11.21 -9.36 34.39
CA LEU A 247 -12.44 -9.83 33.73
C LEU A 247 -13.08 -10.97 34.55
N ARG A 248 -14.37 -11.26 34.31
CA ARG A 248 -15.14 -12.30 35.03
C ARG A 248 -15.19 -12.06 36.54
N SER A 249 -15.32 -10.80 36.91
CA SER A 249 -15.42 -10.32 38.28
C SER A 249 -16.51 -9.25 38.36
N LYS A 250 -17.09 -9.09 39.53
CA LYS A 250 -18.25 -8.23 39.74
C LYS A 250 -17.95 -6.79 39.33
N LEU A 251 -18.79 -6.25 38.45
CA LEU A 251 -18.67 -4.90 37.94
C LEU A 251 -19.15 -3.89 39.00
N VAL A 252 -18.27 -3.00 39.44
CA VAL A 252 -18.57 -2.01 40.50
C VAL A 252 -18.61 -0.57 39.99
N GLY A 253 -18.12 -0.30 38.79
CA GLY A 253 -18.14 1.03 38.20
C GLY A 253 -17.49 1.10 36.82
N ILE A 254 -17.45 2.30 36.24
CA ILE A 254 -16.67 2.59 35.03
C ILE A 254 -16.00 3.96 35.16
N VAL A 255 -14.75 4.06 34.70
CA VAL A 255 -14.00 5.31 34.65
C VAL A 255 -13.79 5.71 33.20
N THR A 256 -14.24 6.90 32.84
CA THR A 256 -14.10 7.49 31.52
C THR A 256 -13.08 8.63 31.53
N PRO A 257 -12.57 9.07 30.36
CA PRO A 257 -11.67 10.21 30.30
C PRO A 257 -12.23 11.50 30.90
N ARG A 258 -13.56 11.68 30.91
CA ARG A 258 -14.20 12.88 31.50
C ARG A 258 -14.07 12.90 33.01
N ASP A 259 -14.13 11.73 33.64
CA ASP A 259 -14.06 11.59 35.10
C ASP A 259 -12.64 11.91 35.61
N THR A 260 -11.62 11.56 34.82
CA THR A 260 -10.22 11.86 35.17
C THR A 260 -9.75 13.23 34.67
N GLN A 261 -10.46 13.93 33.78
CA GLN A 261 -9.93 15.11 33.07
C GLN A 261 -9.61 16.29 34.00
N PHE A 262 -10.48 16.58 34.95
CA PHE A 262 -10.38 17.74 35.84
C PHE A 262 -10.15 17.36 37.30
N HIS A 263 -9.80 16.10 37.57
CA HIS A 263 -9.49 15.67 38.92
C HIS A 263 -8.10 16.15 39.35
N ASN A 264 -8.03 16.89 40.44
CA ASN A 264 -6.81 17.57 40.88
C ASN A 264 -5.83 16.64 41.60
N ASN A 265 -6.32 15.59 42.26
CA ASN A 265 -5.49 14.67 43.04
C ASN A 265 -5.20 13.39 42.24
N ALA A 266 -3.97 13.28 41.73
CA ALA A 266 -3.55 12.12 40.96
C ALA A 266 -3.51 10.82 41.79
N SER A 267 -3.35 10.91 43.11
CA SER A 267 -3.25 9.76 44.03
C SER A 267 -4.61 9.26 44.55
N SER A 268 -5.72 9.96 44.25
CA SER A 268 -7.05 9.48 44.61
C SER A 268 -7.34 8.12 43.96
N PRO A 269 -8.01 7.19 44.65
CA PRO A 269 -8.49 5.95 44.05
C PRO A 269 -9.61 6.22 43.05
N VAL A 270 -9.72 5.36 42.03
CA VAL A 270 -10.75 5.46 40.99
C VAL A 270 -12.17 5.37 41.54
N THR A 271 -12.37 4.78 42.72
CA THR A 271 -13.68 4.71 43.39
C THR A 271 -14.28 6.07 43.73
N GLU A 272 -13.45 7.12 43.88
CA GLU A 272 -13.92 8.49 44.15
C GLU A 272 -14.53 9.16 42.91
N ILE A 273 -14.12 8.72 41.71
CA ILE A 273 -14.48 9.38 40.44
C ILE A 273 -15.30 8.49 39.49
N MET A 274 -15.33 7.17 39.72
CA MET A 274 -16.03 6.25 38.83
C MET A 274 -17.54 6.45 38.85
N SER A 275 -18.17 6.27 37.69
CA SER A 275 -19.63 6.20 37.61
C SER A 275 -20.13 4.87 38.16
N LYS A 276 -21.09 4.92 39.10
CA LYS A 276 -21.75 3.75 39.70
C LYS A 276 -23.13 3.45 39.10
N ASP A 277 -23.79 4.47 38.53
CA ASP A 277 -25.03 4.31 37.79
C ASP A 277 -24.72 3.82 36.36
N LEU A 278 -24.68 2.50 36.23
CA LEU A 278 -24.28 1.81 35.01
C LEU A 278 -25.51 1.31 34.26
N VAL A 279 -25.58 1.66 32.98
CA VAL A 279 -26.43 0.93 32.03
C VAL A 279 -25.63 -0.28 31.57
N THR A 280 -26.15 -1.47 31.82
CA THR A 280 -25.57 -2.76 31.41
C THR A 280 -26.53 -3.52 30.50
N ALA A 281 -26.04 -4.59 29.88
CA ALA A 281 -26.86 -5.58 29.19
C ALA A 281 -26.44 -7.00 29.61
N GLU A 282 -27.35 -7.96 29.49
CA GLU A 282 -27.14 -9.34 29.90
C GLU A 282 -26.30 -10.14 28.88
N GLU A 283 -25.61 -11.18 29.35
CA GLU A 283 -24.91 -12.14 28.50
C GLU A 283 -25.87 -12.84 27.53
N GLY A 284 -25.43 -13.08 26.29
CA GLY A 284 -26.26 -13.67 25.24
C GLY A 284 -27.04 -12.66 24.38
N ILE A 285 -27.02 -11.36 24.73
CA ILE A 285 -27.63 -10.30 23.91
C ILE A 285 -27.03 -10.24 22.49
N SER A 286 -27.87 -10.01 21.48
CA SER A 286 -27.37 -9.81 20.13
C SER A 286 -26.67 -8.45 19.98
N LEU A 287 -25.71 -8.37 19.04
CA LEU A 287 -25.00 -7.11 18.77
C LEU A 287 -25.96 -5.97 18.38
N ASN A 288 -27.03 -6.28 17.64
CA ASN A 288 -28.01 -5.28 17.20
C ASN A 288 -28.82 -4.70 18.38
N GLU A 289 -29.24 -5.56 19.31
CA GLU A 289 -29.94 -5.12 20.52
C GLU A 289 -29.02 -4.32 21.44
N ALA A 290 -27.78 -4.80 21.65
CA ALA A 290 -26.78 -4.10 22.45
C ALA A 290 -26.46 -2.70 21.86
N ASN A 291 -26.34 -2.60 20.53
CA ASN A 291 -26.17 -1.34 19.82
C ASN A 291 -27.36 -0.39 20.04
N THR A 292 -28.59 -0.93 20.10
CA THR A 292 -29.80 -0.16 20.36
C THR A 292 -29.82 0.40 21.78
N ILE A 293 -29.45 -0.41 22.79
CA ILE A 293 -29.33 0.02 24.19
C ILE A 293 -28.27 1.12 24.32
N LEU A 294 -27.10 0.92 23.73
CA LEU A 294 -26.00 1.89 23.76
C LEU A 294 -26.40 3.21 23.08
N SER A 295 -27.11 3.16 21.96
CA SER A 295 -27.64 4.34 21.27
C SER A 295 -28.66 5.10 22.13
N LYS A 296 -29.63 4.40 22.73
CA LYS A 296 -30.68 5.00 23.58
C LYS A 296 -30.13 5.60 24.87
N SER A 297 -29.20 4.91 25.52
CA SER A 297 -28.56 5.37 26.77
C SER A 297 -27.66 6.60 26.57
N LYS A 298 -27.23 6.86 25.33
CA LYS A 298 -26.29 7.94 24.97
C LYS A 298 -24.95 7.86 25.72
N LYS A 299 -24.63 6.72 26.35
CA LYS A 299 -23.36 6.49 27.03
C LYS A 299 -22.27 6.14 26.01
N GLY A 300 -21.00 6.22 26.43
CA GLY A 300 -19.85 5.91 25.55
C GLY A 300 -19.50 4.42 25.49
N LYS A 301 -19.88 3.68 26.52
CA LYS A 301 -19.59 2.25 26.71
C LYS A 301 -20.83 1.57 27.30
N LEU A 302 -21.04 0.31 26.96
CA LEU A 302 -22.09 -0.55 27.51
C LEU A 302 -21.44 -1.86 27.99
N PRO A 303 -21.28 -2.07 29.30
CA PRO A 303 -20.80 -3.33 29.87
C PRO A 303 -21.84 -4.44 29.71
N ILE A 304 -21.37 -5.63 29.37
CA ILE A 304 -22.16 -6.86 29.31
C ILE A 304 -21.83 -7.70 30.53
N VAL A 305 -22.83 -8.12 31.29
CA VAL A 305 -22.67 -8.83 32.56
C VAL A 305 -23.45 -10.15 32.57
N ASP A 306 -22.98 -11.12 33.35
CA ASP A 306 -23.74 -12.35 33.65
C ASP A 306 -24.81 -12.10 34.73
N ASP A 307 -25.58 -13.16 35.06
CA ASP A 307 -26.64 -13.14 36.08
C ASP A 307 -26.13 -12.75 37.49
N GLN A 308 -24.83 -12.91 37.74
CA GLN A 308 -24.19 -12.57 39.02
C GLN A 308 -23.62 -11.14 39.02
N GLY A 309 -23.73 -10.41 37.91
CA GLY A 309 -23.19 -9.07 37.72
C GLY A 309 -21.69 -9.03 37.43
N ASN A 310 -21.08 -10.15 37.03
CA ASN A 310 -19.68 -10.18 36.63
C ASN A 310 -19.52 -9.67 35.20
N LEU A 311 -18.46 -8.91 34.95
CA LEU A 311 -18.17 -8.39 33.62
C LEU A 311 -17.75 -9.51 32.66
N ILE A 312 -18.46 -9.61 31.53
CA ILE A 312 -18.21 -10.57 30.46
C ILE A 312 -17.55 -9.92 29.25
N SER A 313 -18.09 -8.78 28.81
CA SER A 313 -17.56 -8.03 27.65
C SER A 313 -17.96 -6.56 27.71
N LEU A 314 -17.46 -5.76 26.76
CA LEU A 314 -17.75 -4.34 26.68
C LEU A 314 -18.09 -3.94 25.24
N LEU A 315 -19.14 -3.16 25.05
CA LEU A 315 -19.48 -2.53 23.77
C LEU A 315 -19.08 -1.05 23.80
N SER A 316 -18.60 -0.49 22.69
CA SER A 316 -18.19 0.92 22.61
C SER A 316 -18.88 1.70 21.51
N ARG A 317 -19.30 2.94 21.85
CA ARG A 317 -19.92 3.84 20.90
C ARG A 317 -18.95 4.29 19.81
N SER A 318 -17.65 4.35 20.09
CA SER A 318 -16.64 4.64 19.06
C SER A 318 -16.65 3.59 17.95
N ASP A 319 -16.90 2.33 18.27
CA ASP A 319 -16.87 1.24 17.30
C ASP A 319 -18.14 1.27 16.43
N LEU A 320 -19.27 1.66 17.01
CA LEU A 320 -20.47 2.00 16.24
C LEU A 320 -20.22 3.14 15.24
N MET A 321 -19.55 4.21 15.67
CA MET A 321 -19.23 5.34 14.79
C MET A 321 -18.23 4.94 13.69
N LYS A 322 -17.23 4.09 13.99
CA LYS A 322 -16.31 3.56 12.98
C LYS A 322 -17.05 2.77 11.90
N ASN A 323 -17.97 1.88 12.29
CA ASN A 323 -18.81 1.14 11.33
C ASN A 323 -19.61 2.07 10.41
N LEU A 324 -20.12 3.19 10.93
CA LEU A 324 -20.86 4.17 10.14
C LEU A 324 -19.95 4.95 9.18
N HIS A 325 -18.78 5.40 9.65
CA HIS A 325 -17.84 6.20 8.84
C HIS A 325 -17.06 5.35 7.82
N PHE A 326 -16.87 4.06 8.10
CA PHE A 326 -16.10 3.13 7.28
C PHE A 326 -16.96 1.92 6.87
N PRO A 327 -17.96 2.13 5.98
CA PRO A 327 -18.89 1.07 5.59
C PRO A 327 -18.23 -0.02 4.73
N LEU A 328 -17.09 0.30 4.09
CA LEU A 328 -16.34 -0.64 3.26
C LEU A 328 -15.30 -1.46 4.05
N ALA A 329 -15.22 -1.29 5.37
CA ALA A 329 -14.16 -1.88 6.17
C ALA A 329 -14.04 -3.41 6.03
N SER A 330 -12.82 -3.87 5.81
CA SER A 330 -12.40 -5.27 5.72
C SER A 330 -12.40 -5.91 7.11
N LYS A 331 -13.43 -6.73 7.38
CA LYS A 331 -13.68 -7.31 8.70
C LYS A 331 -13.83 -8.82 8.65
N VAL A 332 -13.44 -9.48 9.73
CA VAL A 332 -13.72 -10.90 9.95
C VAL A 332 -15.24 -11.07 10.16
N PRO A 333 -15.88 -11.99 9.41
CA PRO A 333 -17.28 -12.31 9.62
C PRO A 333 -17.56 -12.72 11.07
N GLY A 334 -18.66 -12.23 11.65
CA GLY A 334 -19.10 -12.58 13.02
C GLY A 334 -18.47 -11.76 14.15
N THR A 335 -17.17 -11.44 14.11
CA THR A 335 -16.51 -10.73 15.23
C THR A 335 -16.49 -9.20 15.09
N LYS A 336 -16.70 -8.70 13.85
CA LYS A 336 -16.53 -7.27 13.44
C LYS A 336 -15.10 -6.74 13.58
N GLN A 337 -14.13 -7.59 13.91
CA GLN A 337 -12.73 -7.21 13.97
C GLN A 337 -12.18 -6.95 12.58
N LEU A 338 -11.26 -5.99 12.47
CA LEU A 338 -10.53 -5.76 11.21
C LEU A 338 -9.75 -7.00 10.81
N LEU A 339 -9.62 -7.23 9.49
CA LEU A 339 -8.71 -8.21 8.94
C LEU A 339 -7.26 -7.79 9.19
N SER A 340 -6.44 -8.73 9.63
CA SER A 340 -5.02 -8.54 9.88
C SER A 340 -4.20 -9.47 8.98
N ALA A 341 -3.13 -8.91 8.40
CA ALA A 341 -2.17 -9.67 7.62
C ALA A 341 -0.74 -9.33 8.08
N ALA A 342 0.15 -10.32 8.01
CA ALA A 342 1.54 -10.17 8.39
C ALA A 342 2.44 -11.03 7.50
N ALA A 343 3.62 -10.52 7.22
CA ALA A 343 4.65 -11.26 6.52
C ALA A 343 5.48 -12.09 7.49
N ILE A 344 6.03 -13.21 7.03
CA ILE A 344 7.08 -14.00 7.73
C ILE A 344 8.09 -14.51 6.71
N GLY A 345 9.25 -14.99 7.17
CA GLY A 345 10.19 -15.72 6.34
C GLY A 345 9.74 -17.17 6.07
N THR A 346 10.70 -18.02 5.69
CA THR A 346 10.44 -19.44 5.34
C THR A 346 11.32 -20.42 6.10
N ARG A 347 12.04 -19.93 7.11
CA ARG A 347 13.01 -20.70 7.89
C ARG A 347 12.34 -21.33 9.11
N GLU A 348 13.03 -22.25 9.78
CA GLU A 348 12.44 -23.01 10.89
C GLU A 348 12.05 -22.13 12.08
N ASN A 349 12.84 -21.09 12.37
CA ASN A 349 12.54 -20.09 13.39
C ASN A 349 11.30 -19.24 13.08
N ASP A 350 10.92 -19.09 11.81
CA ASP A 350 9.68 -18.38 11.42
C ASP A 350 8.42 -19.14 11.85
N LYS A 351 8.52 -20.45 12.16
CA LYS A 351 7.40 -21.21 12.72
C LYS A 351 6.98 -20.66 14.08
N GLU A 352 7.94 -20.36 14.96
CA GLU A 352 7.67 -19.76 16.27
C GLU A 352 7.06 -18.37 16.13
N ARG A 353 7.60 -17.54 15.21
CA ARG A 353 7.01 -16.25 14.84
C ARG A 353 5.54 -16.43 14.47
N LEU A 354 5.21 -17.35 13.57
CA LEU A 354 3.83 -17.57 13.17
C LEU A 354 2.93 -18.00 14.34
N ARG A 355 3.40 -18.86 15.26
CA ARG A 355 2.60 -19.24 16.44
C ARG A 355 2.18 -18.01 17.24
N ALA A 356 3.11 -17.10 17.52
CA ALA A 356 2.84 -15.87 18.26
C ALA A 356 1.89 -14.92 17.51
N LEU A 357 2.00 -14.84 16.17
CA LEU A 357 1.10 -14.04 15.35
C LEU A 357 -0.32 -14.63 15.33
N VAL A 358 -0.46 -15.94 15.22
CA VAL A 358 -1.76 -16.62 15.24
C VAL A 358 -2.43 -16.45 16.62
N GLU A 359 -1.67 -16.57 17.71
CA GLU A 359 -2.15 -16.26 19.06
C GLU A 359 -2.63 -14.81 19.19
N ALA A 360 -1.95 -13.87 18.52
CA ALA A 360 -2.37 -12.47 18.43
C ALA A 360 -3.64 -12.24 17.59
N GLY A 361 -4.13 -13.26 16.87
CA GLY A 361 -5.34 -13.21 16.05
C GLY A 361 -5.10 -12.94 14.56
N LEU A 362 -3.92 -13.33 14.03
CA LEU A 362 -3.59 -13.19 12.61
C LEU A 362 -4.57 -13.96 11.71
N ASP A 363 -5.08 -13.30 10.67
CA ASP A 363 -6.01 -13.91 9.71
C ASP A 363 -5.30 -14.40 8.44
N ILE A 364 -4.30 -13.66 7.96
CA ILE A 364 -3.59 -13.91 6.71
C ILE A 364 -2.07 -13.85 6.92
N VAL A 365 -1.37 -14.89 6.48
CA VAL A 365 0.11 -14.91 6.45
C VAL A 365 0.63 -14.81 5.03
N VAL A 366 1.60 -13.91 4.83
CA VAL A 366 2.31 -13.75 3.55
C VAL A 366 3.74 -14.29 3.70
N LEU A 367 4.09 -15.31 2.92
CA LEU A 367 5.46 -15.83 2.90
C LEU A 367 6.32 -14.90 2.04
N ASP A 368 7.25 -14.19 2.69
CA ASP A 368 7.99 -13.10 2.08
C ASP A 368 9.35 -13.58 1.56
N SER A 369 9.40 -13.88 0.25
CA SER A 369 10.62 -14.24 -0.47
C SER A 369 10.79 -13.39 -1.73
N SER A 370 12.02 -13.20 -2.20
CA SER A 370 12.27 -12.69 -3.56
C SER A 370 11.95 -13.73 -4.64
N GLN A 371 12.20 -15.01 -4.33
CA GLN A 371 11.91 -16.17 -5.18
C GLN A 371 11.22 -17.22 -4.29
N GLY A 372 9.91 -17.40 -4.46
CA GLY A 372 9.08 -18.24 -3.60
C GLY A 372 9.08 -19.73 -3.93
N ASN A 373 9.51 -20.11 -5.12
CA ASN A 373 9.58 -21.51 -5.56
C ASN A 373 10.85 -22.19 -5.00
N SER A 374 10.83 -22.47 -3.69
CA SER A 374 11.88 -23.15 -2.96
C SER A 374 11.30 -24.25 -2.07
N ILE A 375 12.11 -25.28 -1.78
CA ILE A 375 11.74 -26.34 -0.84
C ILE A 375 11.29 -25.78 0.53
N TYR A 376 11.96 -24.73 1.01
CA TYR A 376 11.68 -24.09 2.29
C TYR A 376 10.27 -23.50 2.32
N GLN A 377 9.87 -22.79 1.27
CA GLN A 377 8.53 -22.21 1.20
C GLN A 377 7.46 -23.29 1.03
N LEU A 378 7.70 -24.29 0.17
CA LEU A 378 6.77 -25.39 -0.04
C LEU A 378 6.48 -26.17 1.25
N ASP A 379 7.52 -26.46 2.04
CA ASP A 379 7.39 -27.16 3.31
C ASP A 379 6.74 -26.29 4.38
N MET A 380 7.05 -24.98 4.41
CA MET A 380 6.38 -24.01 5.26
C MET A 380 4.87 -23.96 4.94
N ILE A 381 4.46 -23.87 3.67
CA ILE A 381 3.04 -23.87 3.27
C ILE A 381 2.33 -25.11 3.81
N ARG A 382 2.89 -26.31 3.55
CA ARG A 382 2.30 -27.58 4.01
C ARG A 382 2.18 -27.62 5.52
N TRP A 383 3.21 -27.17 6.24
CA TRP A 383 3.20 -27.11 7.69
C TRP A 383 2.13 -26.13 8.23
N ILE A 384 1.98 -24.95 7.63
CA ILE A 384 0.96 -23.97 8.02
C ILE A 384 -0.43 -24.55 7.79
N LYS A 385 -0.73 -25.09 6.59
CA LYS A 385 -2.05 -25.65 6.29
C LYS A 385 -2.41 -26.83 7.21
N LYS A 386 -1.42 -27.61 7.67
CA LYS A 386 -1.61 -28.68 8.66
C LYS A 386 -1.84 -28.15 10.08
N THR A 387 -1.07 -27.14 10.50
CA THR A 387 -1.03 -26.68 11.91
C THR A 387 -2.10 -25.63 12.20
N PHE A 388 -2.34 -24.74 11.24
CA PHE A 388 -3.24 -23.58 11.35
C PHE A 388 -4.19 -23.53 10.14
N PRO A 389 -5.11 -24.51 9.99
CA PRO A 389 -5.95 -24.63 8.80
C PRO A 389 -6.89 -23.44 8.56
N LYS A 390 -7.14 -22.62 9.59
CA LYS A 390 -7.98 -21.40 9.52
C LYS A 390 -7.22 -20.18 9.02
N VAL A 391 -5.89 -20.19 9.03
CA VAL A 391 -5.07 -19.07 8.54
C VAL A 391 -4.92 -19.19 7.04
N GLU A 392 -5.20 -18.12 6.32
CA GLU A 392 -5.03 -18.08 4.87
C GLU A 392 -3.56 -17.80 4.52
N VAL A 393 -3.02 -18.53 3.56
CA VAL A 393 -1.59 -18.48 3.19
C VAL A 393 -1.41 -17.90 1.80
N ILE A 394 -0.70 -16.78 1.70
CA ILE A 394 -0.28 -16.20 0.43
C ILE A 394 1.20 -16.55 0.20
N GLY A 395 1.48 -17.32 -0.86
CA GLY A 395 2.83 -17.69 -1.27
C GLY A 395 3.40 -16.75 -2.33
N GLY A 396 4.73 -16.71 -2.44
CA GLY A 396 5.42 -15.87 -3.40
C GLY A 396 6.84 -15.46 -2.98
N ASN A 397 7.54 -14.65 -3.75
CA ASN A 397 7.06 -14.10 -5.01
C ASN A 397 7.27 -15.07 -6.20
N VAL A 398 6.40 -14.98 -7.20
CA VAL A 398 6.48 -15.74 -8.46
C VAL A 398 6.34 -14.83 -9.67
N VAL A 399 6.90 -15.22 -10.82
CA VAL A 399 6.76 -14.51 -12.12
C VAL A 399 6.50 -15.47 -13.29
N THR A 400 6.48 -16.78 -13.05
CA THR A 400 6.20 -17.81 -14.07
C THR A 400 5.15 -18.82 -13.60
N ARG A 401 4.54 -19.52 -14.57
CA ARG A 401 3.59 -20.60 -14.31
C ARG A 401 4.26 -21.77 -13.57
N ASP A 402 5.51 -22.06 -13.91
CA ASP A 402 6.30 -23.15 -13.30
C ASP A 402 6.60 -22.87 -11.82
N GLN A 403 6.70 -21.61 -11.42
CA GLN A 403 6.80 -21.25 -10.01
C GLN A 403 5.43 -21.28 -9.32
N ALA A 404 4.36 -20.89 -10.02
CA ALA A 404 3.01 -20.89 -9.46
C ALA A 404 2.51 -22.31 -9.17
N ALA A 405 2.75 -23.28 -10.06
CA ALA A 405 2.17 -24.61 -9.96
C ALA A 405 2.57 -25.37 -8.68
N PRO A 406 3.85 -25.44 -8.26
CA PRO A 406 4.25 -26.10 -7.01
C PRO A 406 3.64 -25.43 -5.76
N LEU A 407 3.55 -24.10 -5.74
CA LEU A 407 2.97 -23.36 -4.61
C LEU A 407 1.46 -23.64 -4.50
N ILE A 408 0.74 -23.63 -5.63
CA ILE A 408 -0.68 -24.01 -5.70
C ILE A 408 -0.87 -25.45 -5.21
N ALA A 409 -0.03 -26.38 -5.69
CA ALA A 409 -0.09 -27.78 -5.28
C ALA A 409 0.24 -27.99 -3.78
N ALA A 410 1.09 -27.16 -3.20
CA ALA A 410 1.39 -27.18 -1.77
C ALA A 410 0.22 -26.67 -0.90
N GLY A 411 -0.74 -25.93 -1.50
CA GLY A 411 -1.98 -25.52 -0.84
C GLY A 411 -2.06 -24.04 -0.47
N VAL A 412 -1.41 -23.14 -1.22
CA VAL A 412 -1.61 -21.69 -1.02
C VAL A 412 -3.05 -21.27 -1.33
N ASP A 413 -3.51 -20.26 -0.59
CA ASP A 413 -4.82 -19.63 -0.75
C ASP A 413 -4.75 -18.35 -1.62
N GLY A 414 -3.54 -17.86 -1.91
CA GLY A 414 -3.28 -16.76 -2.83
C GLY A 414 -1.82 -16.75 -3.29
N LEU A 415 -1.54 -16.04 -4.38
CA LEU A 415 -0.18 -15.87 -4.92
C LEU A 415 0.22 -14.40 -4.98
N ARG A 416 1.47 -14.10 -4.65
CA ARG A 416 2.10 -12.78 -4.81
C ARG A 416 3.01 -12.78 -6.03
N ILE A 417 2.70 -11.93 -7.01
CA ILE A 417 3.37 -11.87 -8.32
C ILE A 417 4.29 -10.65 -8.40
N GLY A 418 5.58 -10.88 -8.69
CA GLY A 418 6.52 -9.81 -9.05
C GLY A 418 7.93 -10.05 -8.56
N MET A 419 8.92 -9.85 -9.42
CA MET A 419 10.34 -9.99 -9.10
C MET A 419 11.16 -8.96 -9.88
N GLY A 420 11.76 -8.01 -9.16
CA GLY A 420 12.55 -6.92 -9.75
C GLY A 420 11.77 -5.73 -10.29
N ALA A 421 10.43 -5.72 -10.21
CA ALA A 421 9.60 -4.60 -10.68
C ALA A 421 9.38 -3.48 -9.64
N GLY A 422 9.79 -3.70 -8.38
CA GLY A 422 9.60 -2.74 -7.29
C GLY A 422 10.45 -1.48 -7.45
N SER A 423 9.93 -0.32 -7.04
CA SER A 423 10.61 0.97 -7.22
C SER A 423 11.94 1.14 -6.47
N ALA A 424 12.19 0.31 -5.46
CA ALA A 424 13.46 0.27 -4.70
C ALA A 424 14.19 -1.07 -4.86
N CYS A 425 13.80 -1.88 -5.84
CA CYS A 425 14.35 -3.21 -6.08
C CYS A 425 15.32 -3.16 -7.27
N ILE A 426 16.51 -3.74 -7.10
CA ILE A 426 17.55 -3.85 -8.13
C ILE A 426 17.89 -5.32 -8.44
N THR A 427 17.00 -6.26 -8.07
CA THR A 427 17.22 -7.70 -8.29
C THR A 427 17.46 -8.05 -9.76
N GLN A 428 16.75 -7.40 -10.70
CA GLN A 428 16.96 -7.65 -12.14
C GLN A 428 18.37 -7.24 -12.59
N GLU A 429 18.88 -6.12 -12.08
CA GLU A 429 20.21 -5.62 -12.41
C GLU A 429 21.30 -6.48 -11.76
N VAL A 430 21.15 -6.80 -10.48
CA VAL A 430 22.19 -7.47 -9.68
C VAL A 430 22.22 -8.97 -9.93
N MET A 431 21.05 -9.62 -10.04
CA MET A 431 20.95 -11.07 -10.15
C MET A 431 20.73 -11.54 -11.58
N ALA A 432 20.43 -10.65 -12.53
CA ALA A 432 19.96 -10.99 -13.88
C ALA A 432 18.71 -11.88 -13.89
N VAL A 433 17.93 -11.89 -12.81
CA VAL A 433 16.70 -12.68 -12.66
C VAL A 433 15.52 -11.76 -12.35
N GLY A 434 14.45 -11.91 -13.14
CA GLY A 434 13.19 -11.21 -12.96
C GLY A 434 12.36 -11.31 -14.23
N ARG A 435 11.29 -10.52 -14.31
CA ARG A 435 10.43 -10.48 -15.50
C ARG A 435 9.62 -9.18 -15.55
N PRO A 436 9.31 -8.64 -16.75
CA PRO A 436 8.37 -7.54 -16.91
C PRO A 436 7.02 -7.82 -16.23
N GLN A 437 6.53 -6.85 -15.46
CA GLN A 437 5.44 -7.08 -14.51
C GLN A 437 4.11 -7.42 -15.20
N ALA A 438 3.76 -6.76 -16.31
CA ALA A 438 2.49 -7.01 -16.98
C ALA A 438 2.42 -8.44 -17.52
N THR A 439 3.48 -8.89 -18.20
CA THR A 439 3.59 -10.28 -18.66
C THR A 439 3.57 -11.28 -17.50
N SER A 440 4.24 -10.97 -16.37
CA SER A 440 4.25 -11.83 -15.19
C SER A 440 2.84 -12.00 -14.61
N VAL A 441 2.12 -10.90 -14.43
CA VAL A 441 0.74 -10.88 -13.93
C VAL A 441 -0.16 -11.70 -14.83
N PHE A 442 -0.18 -11.42 -16.13
CA PHE A 442 -1.04 -12.14 -17.07
C PHE A 442 -0.79 -13.64 -17.06
N ARG A 443 0.46 -14.07 -17.22
CA ARG A 443 0.80 -15.49 -17.38
C ARG A 443 0.55 -16.30 -16.11
N VAL A 444 0.82 -15.71 -14.94
CA VAL A 444 0.59 -16.39 -13.66
C VAL A 444 -0.90 -16.37 -13.28
N ALA A 445 -1.58 -15.23 -13.43
CA ALA A 445 -3.00 -15.11 -13.08
C ALA A 445 -3.88 -15.99 -13.96
N GLU A 446 -3.63 -16.04 -15.27
CA GLU A 446 -4.33 -16.94 -16.20
C GLU A 446 -4.21 -18.42 -15.76
N PHE A 447 -3.02 -18.85 -15.35
CA PHE A 447 -2.79 -20.21 -14.87
C PHE A 447 -3.44 -20.45 -13.50
N ALA A 448 -3.26 -19.54 -12.56
CA ALA A 448 -3.79 -19.63 -11.19
C ALA A 448 -5.32 -19.62 -11.14
N ALA A 449 -5.97 -18.87 -12.05
CA ALA A 449 -7.42 -18.80 -12.18
C ALA A 449 -8.06 -20.17 -12.43
N ARG A 450 -7.38 -21.08 -13.15
CA ARG A 450 -7.85 -22.46 -13.39
C ARG A 450 -8.07 -23.25 -12.10
N PHE A 451 -7.37 -22.87 -11.04
CA PHE A 451 -7.45 -23.50 -9.73
C PHE A 451 -8.20 -22.63 -8.71
N GLY A 452 -8.78 -21.49 -9.13
CA GLY A 452 -9.45 -20.56 -8.24
C GLY A 452 -8.54 -19.88 -7.22
N VAL A 453 -7.25 -19.67 -7.55
CA VAL A 453 -6.27 -19.00 -6.69
C VAL A 453 -6.13 -17.53 -7.09
N PRO A 454 -6.55 -16.58 -6.23
CA PRO A 454 -6.36 -15.16 -6.47
C PRO A 454 -4.88 -14.75 -6.50
N CYS A 455 -4.58 -13.69 -7.24
CA CYS A 455 -3.22 -13.22 -7.45
C CYS A 455 -3.08 -11.74 -7.10
N ILE A 456 -2.01 -11.41 -6.37
CA ILE A 456 -1.64 -10.05 -6.00
C ILE A 456 -0.55 -9.56 -6.95
N ALA A 457 -0.78 -8.45 -7.67
CA ALA A 457 0.27 -7.80 -8.43
C ALA A 457 1.11 -6.90 -7.51
N ASP A 458 2.38 -7.25 -7.31
CA ASP A 458 3.31 -6.54 -6.43
C ASP A 458 4.51 -5.96 -7.19
N GLY A 459 4.64 -4.63 -7.16
CA GLY A 459 5.70 -3.90 -7.85
C GLY A 459 5.25 -3.23 -9.16
N GLY A 460 5.99 -2.20 -9.58
CA GLY A 460 5.75 -1.44 -10.81
C GLY A 460 4.53 -0.50 -10.81
N ILE A 461 3.75 -0.46 -9.72
CA ILE A 461 2.52 0.34 -9.63
C ILE A 461 2.83 1.74 -9.10
N GLN A 462 2.54 2.76 -9.91
CA GLN A 462 2.87 4.16 -9.60
C GLN A 462 1.65 5.10 -9.69
N ASN A 463 0.57 4.66 -10.32
CA ASN A 463 -0.62 5.48 -10.57
C ASN A 463 -1.84 4.57 -10.79
N VAL A 464 -3.03 5.18 -10.86
CA VAL A 464 -4.31 4.50 -11.11
C VAL A 464 -4.29 3.67 -12.40
N GLY A 465 -3.69 4.18 -13.47
CA GLY A 465 -3.60 3.44 -14.74
C GLY A 465 -2.86 2.11 -14.60
N HIS A 466 -1.79 2.05 -13.79
CA HIS A 466 -1.09 0.79 -13.54
C HIS A 466 -1.94 -0.18 -12.72
N ILE A 467 -2.72 0.32 -11.76
CA ILE A 467 -3.67 -0.49 -10.99
C ILE A 467 -4.69 -1.14 -11.92
N VAL A 468 -5.33 -0.34 -12.78
CA VAL A 468 -6.34 -0.81 -13.72
C VAL A 468 -5.75 -1.85 -14.67
N LYS A 469 -4.57 -1.57 -15.25
CA LYS A 469 -3.87 -2.52 -16.13
C LYS A 469 -3.51 -3.82 -15.42
N ALA A 470 -3.03 -3.78 -14.18
CA ALA A 470 -2.75 -4.99 -13.42
C ALA A 470 -4.01 -5.85 -13.20
N ILE A 471 -5.12 -5.22 -12.79
CA ILE A 471 -6.41 -5.91 -12.58
C ILE A 471 -6.94 -6.50 -13.88
N THR A 472 -6.84 -5.73 -14.97
CA THR A 472 -7.25 -6.13 -16.32
C THR A 472 -6.50 -7.39 -16.77
N LEU A 473 -5.22 -7.50 -16.43
CA LEU A 473 -4.39 -8.68 -16.74
C LEU A 473 -4.63 -9.88 -15.80
N GLY A 474 -5.63 -9.81 -14.92
CA GLY A 474 -6.05 -10.93 -14.07
C GLY A 474 -5.58 -10.85 -12.63
N ALA A 475 -4.84 -9.82 -12.22
CA ALA A 475 -4.57 -9.61 -10.80
C ALA A 475 -5.90 -9.38 -10.05
N SER A 476 -6.10 -10.09 -8.95
CA SER A 476 -7.26 -9.92 -8.09
C SER A 476 -7.10 -8.71 -7.17
N THR A 477 -5.89 -8.48 -6.66
CA THR A 477 -5.55 -7.30 -5.86
C THR A 477 -4.19 -6.74 -6.27
N ILE A 478 -3.89 -5.53 -5.80
CA ILE A 478 -2.63 -4.83 -6.06
C ILE A 478 -1.92 -4.51 -4.76
N MET A 479 -0.60 -4.70 -4.74
CA MET A 479 0.26 -4.41 -3.58
C MET A 479 1.07 -3.14 -3.83
N MET A 480 0.92 -2.18 -2.92
CA MET A 480 1.51 -0.86 -3.02
C MET A 480 2.56 -0.66 -1.93
N GLY A 481 3.82 -0.51 -2.36
CA GLY A 481 4.91 -0.02 -1.52
C GLY A 481 5.08 1.49 -1.69
N GLY A 482 5.84 1.87 -2.72
CA GLY A 482 6.20 3.27 -2.98
C GLY A 482 5.04 4.24 -3.21
N LEU A 483 3.83 3.77 -3.54
CA LEU A 483 2.64 4.62 -3.68
C LEU A 483 2.06 5.03 -2.32
N LEU A 484 2.19 4.19 -1.29
CA LEU A 484 1.72 4.43 0.08
C LEU A 484 2.83 4.92 1.03
N ALA A 485 4.09 4.80 0.62
CA ALA A 485 5.21 5.38 1.35
C ALA A 485 5.07 6.91 1.45
N ALA A 486 5.57 7.48 2.56
CA ALA A 486 5.43 8.89 2.92
C ALA A 486 3.99 9.41 3.04
N THR A 487 3.04 8.52 3.31
CA THR A 487 1.73 8.93 3.84
C THR A 487 1.84 9.17 5.34
N THR A 488 0.87 9.87 5.93
CA THR A 488 0.86 10.13 7.38
C THR A 488 0.91 8.83 8.20
N GLU A 489 0.21 7.80 7.75
CA GLU A 489 0.08 6.50 8.41
C GLU A 489 1.27 5.57 8.16
N SER A 490 2.11 5.84 7.16
CA SER A 490 3.34 5.07 6.95
C SER A 490 4.34 5.36 8.07
N PRO A 491 5.10 4.35 8.53
CA PRO A 491 6.11 4.54 9.57
C PRO A 491 7.23 5.48 9.14
N GLY A 492 7.98 5.98 10.12
CA GLY A 492 9.09 6.91 9.92
C GLY A 492 8.73 8.39 10.13
N ALA A 493 9.75 9.19 10.44
CA ALA A 493 9.63 10.62 10.66
C ALA A 493 9.69 11.40 9.34
N TYR A 494 9.00 12.54 9.30
CA TYR A 494 9.16 13.49 8.21
C TYR A 494 10.50 14.22 8.31
N VAL A 495 11.12 14.42 7.15
CA VAL A 495 12.32 15.23 6.97
C VAL A 495 12.01 16.29 5.91
N VAL A 496 12.49 17.51 6.13
CA VAL A 496 12.39 18.60 5.14
C VAL A 496 13.59 18.48 4.20
N GLY A 497 13.33 18.33 2.91
CA GLY A 497 14.36 18.31 1.87
C GLY A 497 15.03 19.67 1.71
N GLY A 498 16.19 19.72 1.03
CA GLY A 498 16.89 20.98 0.74
C GLY A 498 16.09 21.93 -0.17
N ASP A 499 15.07 21.42 -0.84
CA ASP A 499 14.08 22.16 -1.63
C ASP A 499 12.85 22.62 -0.82
N GLY A 500 12.85 22.40 0.50
CA GLY A 500 11.76 22.76 1.40
C GLY A 500 10.58 21.77 1.40
N GLN A 501 10.62 20.69 0.62
CA GLN A 501 9.52 19.73 0.54
C GLN A 501 9.60 18.67 1.64
N LEU A 502 8.44 18.28 2.18
CA LEU A 502 8.35 17.20 3.17
C LEU A 502 8.53 15.84 2.52
N ARG A 503 9.34 14.98 3.15
CA ARG A 503 9.71 13.65 2.66
C ARG A 503 9.76 12.64 3.80
N LYS A 504 9.57 11.35 3.49
CA LYS A 504 9.96 10.24 4.38
C LYS A 504 10.95 9.32 3.68
N THR A 505 11.76 8.62 4.47
CA THR A 505 12.64 7.55 3.98
C THR A 505 11.81 6.39 3.43
N TYR A 506 12.23 5.85 2.29
CA TYR A 506 11.66 4.66 1.67
C TYR A 506 12.80 3.75 1.23
N ARG A 507 12.78 2.49 1.69
CA ARG A 507 13.87 1.53 1.42
C ARG A 507 13.34 0.14 1.10
N GLY A 508 13.99 -0.53 0.15
CA GLY A 508 13.72 -1.94 -0.14
C GLY A 508 14.26 -2.85 0.96
N MET A 509 13.56 -3.95 1.26
CA MET A 509 14.00 -4.90 2.29
C MET A 509 15.35 -5.58 2.00
N GLY A 510 15.80 -5.54 0.74
CA GLY A 510 17.12 -6.02 0.31
C GLY A 510 18.21 -4.94 0.28
N SER A 511 17.95 -3.74 0.81
CA SER A 511 18.96 -2.68 0.94
C SER A 511 19.84 -2.91 2.17
N ILE A 512 21.08 -2.42 2.11
CA ILE A 512 22.04 -2.56 3.22
C ILE A 512 21.44 -1.97 4.51
N ASP A 513 20.83 -0.79 4.43
CA ASP A 513 20.23 -0.14 5.60
C ASP A 513 19.12 -0.97 6.27
N ALA A 514 18.33 -1.71 5.48
CA ALA A 514 17.30 -2.60 6.02
C ALA A 514 17.92 -3.86 6.65
N MET A 515 19.00 -4.38 6.05
CA MET A 515 19.69 -5.59 6.47
C MET A 515 20.63 -5.37 7.66
N GLU A 516 21.13 -4.15 7.86
CA GLU A 516 21.96 -3.77 9.00
C GLU A 516 21.17 -3.16 10.16
N ASP A 517 19.83 -3.07 10.03
CA ASP A 517 18.99 -2.47 11.07
C ASP A 517 19.07 -3.28 12.37
N LYS A 518 19.71 -2.67 13.36
CA LYS A 518 19.92 -3.24 14.70
C LYS A 518 18.62 -3.31 15.51
N LYS A 519 17.57 -2.56 15.16
CA LYS A 519 16.26 -2.69 15.80
C LYS A 519 15.58 -4.01 15.47
N ALA A 520 15.89 -4.61 14.32
CA ALA A 520 15.31 -5.85 13.86
C ALA A 520 16.07 -7.10 14.34
N GLY A 521 17.30 -6.94 14.83
CA GLY A 521 18.05 -8.00 15.50
C GLY A 521 17.66 -8.05 16.97
N GLY A 522 17.10 -9.16 17.43
CA GLY A 522 16.81 -9.35 18.85
C GLY A 522 18.03 -9.04 19.71
N SER A 523 17.79 -8.54 20.92
CA SER A 523 18.80 -8.28 21.95
C SER A 523 19.43 -9.58 22.49
N GLY A 524 20.06 -10.35 21.61
CA GLY A 524 20.90 -11.51 21.92
C GLY A 524 22.36 -11.12 21.70
N GLY A 525 23.19 -11.38 22.71
CA GLY A 525 24.52 -10.83 22.91
C GLY A 525 25.52 -10.93 21.75
N ALA A 526 26.58 -10.15 21.91
CA ALA A 526 27.73 -10.02 21.04
C ALA A 526 28.55 -11.32 20.93
N ASP A 527 28.01 -12.34 20.29
CA ASP A 527 28.80 -13.49 19.86
C ASP A 527 29.12 -13.37 18.37
N LYS A 528 30.36 -12.98 18.06
CA LYS A 528 30.86 -12.75 16.69
C LYS A 528 31.09 -14.05 15.90
N SER A 529 30.59 -15.18 16.38
CA SER A 529 31.01 -16.52 15.97
C SER A 529 29.94 -17.39 15.29
N ALA A 530 28.66 -16.97 15.23
CA ALA A 530 27.60 -17.82 14.67
C ALA A 530 26.94 -17.24 13.40
N ASN A 531 27.11 -17.97 12.29
CA ASN A 531 26.48 -17.76 10.99
C ASN A 531 24.95 -17.92 11.05
N THR A 532 24.21 -16.89 11.46
CA THR A 532 22.73 -16.89 11.41
C THR A 532 22.21 -15.52 10.97
N ALA A 533 21.18 -15.51 10.11
CA ALA A 533 20.57 -14.28 9.60
C ALA A 533 20.08 -13.40 10.76
N LYS A 534 20.58 -12.15 10.82
CA LYS A 534 20.35 -11.23 11.95
C LYS A 534 18.96 -10.58 11.94
N ASN A 535 18.32 -10.49 10.78
CA ASN A 535 16.97 -9.94 10.60
C ASN A 535 16.30 -10.45 9.30
N ALA A 536 15.07 -9.99 9.08
CA ALA A 536 14.21 -10.29 7.94
C ALA A 536 14.86 -10.03 6.57
N GLY A 537 15.54 -8.89 6.42
CA GLY A 537 16.21 -8.52 5.18
C GLY A 537 17.30 -9.53 4.82
N THR A 538 18.18 -9.85 5.79
CA THR A 538 19.23 -10.84 5.55
C THR A 538 18.67 -12.23 5.24
N ALA A 539 17.67 -12.70 6.00
CA ALA A 539 17.08 -14.03 5.84
C ALA A 539 16.39 -14.23 4.48
N ARG A 540 15.85 -13.14 3.90
CA ARG A 540 15.14 -13.16 2.63
C ARG A 540 16.06 -13.21 1.41
N TYR A 541 17.22 -12.54 1.46
CA TYR A 541 18.05 -12.30 0.27
C TYR A 541 19.36 -13.11 0.23
N PHE A 542 19.75 -13.78 1.32
CA PHE A 542 21.02 -14.52 1.39
C PHE A 542 20.87 -15.98 1.80
N SER A 543 21.89 -16.76 1.41
CA SER A 543 22.03 -18.15 1.81
C SER A 543 22.72 -18.24 3.18
N GLU A 544 22.48 -19.34 3.89
CA GLU A 544 23.16 -19.63 5.15
C GLU A 544 24.67 -19.76 4.91
N GLY A 545 25.47 -18.88 5.52
CA GLY A 545 26.94 -18.92 5.45
C GLY A 545 27.62 -17.92 4.50
N ASP A 546 26.86 -17.05 3.81
CA ASP A 546 27.44 -16.00 2.97
C ASP A 546 28.21 -14.96 3.81
N LYS A 547 29.51 -14.78 3.54
CA LYS A 547 30.36 -13.78 4.23
C LYS A 547 30.15 -12.35 3.72
N LEU A 548 29.61 -12.18 2.52
CA LEU A 548 29.42 -10.90 1.85
C LEU A 548 27.94 -10.69 1.54
N LEU A 549 27.38 -9.57 2.01
CA LEU A 549 26.00 -9.19 1.73
C LEU A 549 25.92 -8.46 0.38
N VAL A 550 25.38 -9.12 -0.64
CA VAL A 550 25.05 -8.56 -1.96
C VAL A 550 23.66 -7.91 -1.93
N ALA A 551 23.60 -6.59 -1.88
CA ALA A 551 22.33 -5.86 -1.83
C ALA A 551 21.49 -6.05 -3.09
N GLN A 552 20.18 -6.27 -2.92
CA GLN A 552 19.20 -6.38 -4.00
C GLN A 552 18.14 -5.27 -3.97
N GLY A 553 18.33 -4.30 -3.09
CA GLY A 553 17.49 -3.11 -2.99
C GLY A 553 18.28 -1.86 -2.63
N VAL A 554 17.62 -0.71 -2.75
CA VAL A 554 18.18 0.61 -2.44
C VAL A 554 17.36 1.33 -1.39
N SER A 555 17.96 2.37 -0.80
CA SER A 555 17.30 3.30 0.11
C SER A 555 17.23 4.68 -0.53
N GLY A 556 16.12 5.39 -0.32
CA GLY A 556 15.90 6.74 -0.81
C GLY A 556 14.86 7.49 0.01
N SER A 557 14.35 8.59 -0.54
CA SER A 557 13.26 9.37 0.07
C SER A 557 12.14 9.58 -0.94
N VAL A 558 10.91 9.66 -0.44
CA VAL A 558 9.71 9.93 -1.25
C VAL A 558 8.94 11.11 -0.65
N LEU A 559 8.32 11.90 -1.52
CA LEU A 559 7.56 13.10 -1.16
C LEU A 559 6.33 12.73 -0.33
N ASP A 560 5.96 13.61 0.60
CA ASP A 560 4.73 13.49 1.38
C ASP A 560 3.50 13.35 0.48
N ARG A 561 2.58 12.47 0.88
CA ARG A 561 1.29 12.24 0.22
C ARG A 561 0.11 12.45 1.17
N GLY A 562 0.30 13.10 2.31
CA GLY A 562 -0.77 13.27 3.30
C GLY A 562 -1.33 11.94 3.78
N SER A 563 -2.58 11.94 4.23
CA SER A 563 -3.22 10.76 4.84
C SER A 563 -3.80 9.79 3.81
N VAL A 564 -3.63 8.49 4.06
CA VAL A 564 -4.28 7.42 3.28
C VAL A 564 -5.81 7.54 3.29
N THR A 565 -6.39 8.17 4.31
CA THR A 565 -7.84 8.40 4.43
C THR A 565 -8.41 9.27 3.31
N LYS A 566 -7.58 10.08 2.65
CA LYS A 566 -7.94 10.82 1.42
C LYS A 566 -7.41 10.14 0.16
N PHE A 567 -6.19 9.62 0.25
CA PHE A 567 -5.49 9.10 -0.92
C PHE A 567 -6.09 7.79 -1.45
N LEU A 568 -6.50 6.85 -0.58
CA LEU A 568 -7.15 5.60 -1.02
C LEU A 568 -8.50 5.85 -1.68
N PRO A 569 -9.40 6.70 -1.13
CA PRO A 569 -10.63 7.07 -1.83
C PRO A 569 -10.38 7.70 -3.22
N TYR A 570 -9.33 8.50 -3.38
CA TYR A 570 -8.90 8.98 -4.70
C TYR A 570 -8.54 7.83 -5.64
N LEU A 571 -7.71 6.87 -5.20
CA LEU A 571 -7.37 5.70 -6.01
C LEU A 571 -8.61 4.87 -6.36
N MET A 572 -9.52 4.69 -5.39
CA MET A 572 -10.78 3.97 -5.56
C MET A 572 -11.64 4.63 -6.66
N ALA A 573 -11.89 5.93 -6.55
CA ALA A 573 -12.65 6.69 -7.54
C ALA A 573 -11.99 6.65 -8.92
N GLY A 574 -10.65 6.77 -8.99
CA GLY A 574 -9.92 6.67 -10.24
C GLY A 574 -10.08 5.31 -10.92
N VAL A 575 -10.09 4.21 -10.16
CA VAL A 575 -10.36 2.87 -10.70
C VAL A 575 -11.81 2.77 -11.17
N GLN A 576 -12.78 3.28 -10.40
CA GLN A 576 -14.19 3.29 -10.80
C GLN A 576 -14.42 4.05 -12.12
N HIS A 577 -13.81 5.23 -12.26
CA HIS A 577 -13.87 6.02 -13.50
C HIS A 577 -13.24 5.24 -14.66
N SER A 578 -12.08 4.61 -14.45
CA SER A 578 -11.43 3.83 -15.50
C SER A 578 -12.28 2.62 -15.95
N LEU A 579 -12.96 1.94 -15.03
CA LEU A 579 -13.87 0.84 -15.37
C LEU A 579 -15.13 1.35 -16.08
N GLN A 580 -15.63 2.54 -15.70
CA GLN A 580 -16.71 3.20 -16.41
C GLN A 580 -16.31 3.52 -17.85
N ASP A 581 -15.13 4.10 -18.09
CA ASP A 581 -14.63 4.44 -19.44
C ASP A 581 -14.48 3.20 -20.33
N VAL A 582 -14.11 2.05 -19.74
CA VAL A 582 -14.08 0.75 -20.43
C VAL A 582 -15.50 0.17 -20.65
N GLY A 583 -16.51 0.69 -19.96
CA GLY A 583 -17.91 0.25 -20.08
C GLY A 583 -18.26 -0.97 -19.23
N VAL A 584 -17.54 -1.23 -18.13
CA VAL A 584 -17.74 -2.40 -17.26
C VAL A 584 -18.08 -2.03 -15.81
N GLN A 585 -19.05 -2.74 -15.22
CA GLN A 585 -19.61 -2.39 -13.90
C GLN A 585 -18.90 -3.04 -12.70
N SER A 586 -17.92 -3.92 -12.92
CA SER A 586 -17.16 -4.52 -11.81
C SER A 586 -15.81 -5.05 -12.26
N VAL A 587 -14.91 -5.26 -11.29
CA VAL A 587 -13.61 -5.94 -11.52
C VAL A 587 -13.81 -7.34 -12.14
N THR A 588 -14.83 -8.06 -11.69
CA THR A 588 -15.15 -9.39 -12.25
C THR A 588 -15.63 -9.29 -13.70
N ALA A 589 -16.48 -8.31 -14.02
CA ALA A 589 -16.96 -8.08 -15.39
C ALA A 589 -15.80 -7.68 -16.32
N LEU A 590 -14.89 -6.82 -15.85
CA LEU A 590 -13.68 -6.45 -16.57
C LEU A 590 -12.85 -7.68 -16.96
N GLN A 591 -12.49 -8.53 -15.97
CA GLN A 591 -11.66 -9.71 -16.22
C GLN A 591 -12.34 -10.72 -17.15
N LYS A 592 -13.66 -10.91 -17.03
CA LYS A 592 -14.43 -11.75 -17.97
C LYS A 592 -14.42 -11.19 -19.39
N GLY A 593 -14.66 -9.88 -19.55
CA GLY A 593 -14.65 -9.20 -20.84
C GLY A 593 -13.27 -9.20 -21.51
N VAL A 594 -12.20 -9.18 -20.72
CA VAL A 594 -10.83 -9.34 -21.21
C VAL A 594 -10.61 -10.74 -21.79
N MET A 595 -11.06 -11.78 -21.08
CA MET A 595 -10.89 -13.18 -21.52
C MET A 595 -11.79 -13.56 -22.69
N SER A 596 -12.98 -12.95 -22.81
CA SER A 596 -13.85 -13.12 -23.99
C SER A 596 -13.37 -12.32 -25.22
N GLY A 597 -12.40 -11.40 -25.04
CA GLY A 597 -11.90 -10.54 -26.10
C GLY A 597 -12.80 -9.33 -26.40
N ASP A 598 -13.77 -9.05 -25.54
CA ASP A 598 -14.65 -7.88 -25.63
C ASP A 598 -13.94 -6.59 -25.23
N VAL A 599 -13.12 -6.66 -24.17
CA VAL A 599 -12.22 -5.56 -23.79
C VAL A 599 -11.00 -5.60 -24.71
N ARG A 600 -10.74 -4.47 -25.37
CA ARG A 600 -9.72 -4.34 -26.40
C ARG A 600 -8.56 -3.49 -25.91
N PHE A 601 -7.40 -3.70 -26.51
CA PHE A 601 -6.15 -3.05 -26.13
C PHE A 601 -5.48 -2.43 -27.34
N GLU A 602 -4.50 -1.57 -27.08
CA GLU A 602 -3.62 -1.02 -28.10
C GLU A 602 -2.19 -0.89 -27.56
N PHE A 603 -1.20 -1.08 -28.43
CA PHE A 603 0.20 -0.88 -28.06
C PHE A 603 0.53 0.61 -27.97
N ARG A 604 1.43 0.96 -27.06
CA ARG A 604 1.96 2.32 -26.94
C ARG A 604 3.42 2.31 -27.35
N THR A 605 3.67 2.78 -28.58
CA THR A 605 5.01 3.14 -29.02
C THR A 605 5.62 4.19 -28.08
N ALA A 606 6.94 4.36 -28.09
CA ALA A 606 7.59 5.38 -27.27
C ALA A 606 7.00 6.78 -27.51
N SER A 607 6.65 7.10 -28.76
CA SER A 607 5.97 8.36 -29.11
C SER A 607 4.56 8.45 -28.51
N ALA A 608 3.75 7.39 -28.59
CA ALA A 608 2.43 7.35 -27.97
C ALA A 608 2.49 7.40 -26.42
N GLN A 609 3.59 6.90 -25.84
CA GLN A 609 3.87 7.05 -24.41
C GLN A 609 4.12 8.51 -24.03
N ALA A 610 4.97 9.20 -24.80
CA ALA A 610 5.26 10.62 -24.63
C ALA A 610 4.01 11.49 -24.86
N GLU A 611 3.22 11.19 -25.90
CA GLU A 611 1.99 11.92 -26.24
C GLU A 611 0.94 11.84 -25.14
N GLY A 612 0.74 10.65 -24.56
CA GLY A 612 -0.20 10.49 -23.44
C GLY A 612 0.30 11.07 -22.11
N GLY A 613 1.54 11.58 -22.08
CA GLY A 613 2.09 12.34 -20.95
C GLY A 613 1.75 13.83 -21.02
N ILE A 614 2.23 14.59 -20.04
CA ILE A 614 2.16 16.06 -20.10
C ILE A 614 3.25 16.55 -21.04
N GLN A 615 2.88 17.29 -22.08
CA GLN A 615 3.81 17.83 -23.08
C GLN A 615 3.47 19.28 -23.43
N GLY A 616 4.48 20.06 -23.84
CA GLY A 616 4.30 21.43 -24.33
C GLY A 616 4.02 22.52 -23.28
N MET A 617 4.18 22.24 -21.98
CA MET A 617 3.87 23.18 -20.89
C MET A 617 5.10 23.49 -20.02
N ILE A 618 5.22 24.75 -19.56
CA ILE A 618 6.26 25.21 -18.63
C ILE A 618 5.63 25.42 -17.24
N GLY A 619 6.24 24.86 -16.18
CA GLY A 619 5.82 25.12 -14.79
C GLY A 619 4.56 24.37 -14.34
N VAL A 620 4.32 23.16 -14.85
CA VAL A 620 3.10 22.40 -14.51
C VAL A 620 3.12 21.87 -13.09
N GLU A 621 2.07 22.19 -12.32
CA GLU A 621 1.78 21.56 -11.04
C GLU A 621 0.81 20.38 -11.23
N LYS A 622 1.28 19.16 -10.96
CA LYS A 622 0.46 17.95 -11.07
C LYS A 622 -0.28 17.67 -9.76
N LYS A 623 -1.36 18.42 -9.50
CA LYS A 623 -2.23 18.22 -8.33
C LYS A 623 -3.33 17.19 -8.63
N LEU A 624 -3.16 15.97 -8.13
CA LEU A 624 -4.02 14.84 -8.46
C LEU A 624 -5.27 14.69 -7.58
N TYR A 625 -5.22 15.19 -6.34
CA TYR A 625 -6.32 15.11 -5.37
C TYR A 625 -6.12 16.20 -4.28
N SER A 626 -7.13 16.40 -3.44
CA SER A 626 -7.17 17.42 -2.37
C SER A 626 -7.67 16.86 -1.03
#